data_AF-A0A3D3MFM1-F1
#
_entry.id   AF-A0A3D3MFM1-F1
#
_cell.length_a   1.000
_cell.length_b   1.000
_cell.length_c   1.000
_cell.angle_alpha   90.00
_cell.angle_beta   90.00
_cell.angle_gamma   90.00
#
_symmetry.space_group_name_H-M   'P 1'
#
loop_
_entity.id
_entity.type
_entity.pdbx_description
1 polymer ?
#
loop_
_entity_poly.entity_id
_entity_poly.type
_entity_poly.pdbx_seq_one_letter_code
_entity_poly.pdbx_strand_id
1 'polypeptide(L)'
;MAKNVTKYSIFLGSPGDLEEERVEVENAIKELNIIYGNRSNLILDVLKWETHSAPGVTESYTQNIINEDIGWDYDIFIGLIWQKFGTKTNVANSGTEEEFLNALKRFKNKENIQILFYFKNKSPLALSDINPEELLKINNFKKVLKDNNVFYGSFNDLDELKANLRIHLPKRIDNLVNNSIRIDESLIVTDDVINHDIDDNCVLEEDFGLFDYLIEFERLLSNSTIALTKINDSTNIIGIEMGRKADEIERFAQYPNPNKNLIVELFKRISKIMNDYSERIKVENIVFYSNFKDAIDIGLKYVNSMEYLDRDQYKENLEATLEATEDLQKNIPLAIKGMSGLHNSVKSLPNLQSNLNASKRGLDRQLDEFIFSLKGVNNLTNEFISEIKHKLSTLE
;
A
#
# COMPACT_ATOMS: atom_id res chain seq x y z
N MET A 1 -36.55 2.38 -14.64
CA MET A 1 -36.18 1.74 -15.93
C MET A 1 -35.27 0.57 -15.63
N ALA A 2 -35.36 -0.52 -16.41
CA ALA A 2 -34.41 -1.62 -16.29
C ALA A 2 -33.00 -1.14 -16.66
N LYS A 3 -31.98 -1.59 -15.92
CA LYS A 3 -30.57 -1.28 -16.15
C LYS A 3 -29.79 -2.57 -16.36
N ASN A 4 -28.79 -2.54 -17.23
CA ASN A 4 -27.78 -3.60 -17.30
C ASN A 4 -26.79 -3.40 -16.15
N VAL A 5 -26.48 -4.46 -15.42
CA VAL A 5 -25.60 -4.43 -14.25
C VAL A 5 -24.60 -5.57 -14.36
N THR A 6 -23.31 -5.26 -14.19
CA THR A 6 -22.24 -6.27 -14.17
C THR A 6 -22.12 -6.87 -12.79
N LYS A 7 -22.18 -8.20 -12.68
CA LYS A 7 -22.08 -8.91 -11.41
C LYS A 7 -20.64 -9.36 -11.17
N TYR A 8 -20.06 -9.01 -10.02
CA TYR A 8 -18.80 -9.56 -9.53
C TYR A 8 -19.05 -10.42 -8.30
N SER A 9 -18.49 -11.63 -8.30
CA SER A 9 -18.68 -12.60 -7.22
C SER A 9 -17.49 -12.63 -6.28
N ILE A 10 -17.76 -12.62 -4.97
CA ILE A 10 -16.78 -12.55 -3.89
C ILE A 10 -16.87 -13.83 -3.07
N PHE A 11 -15.83 -14.66 -3.10
CA PHE A 11 -15.76 -15.86 -2.27
C PHE A 11 -15.11 -15.56 -0.90
N LEU A 12 -15.86 -15.82 0.18
CA LEU A 12 -15.43 -15.57 1.57
C LEU A 12 -15.00 -16.86 2.30
N GLY A 13 -13.69 -17.03 2.46
CA GLY A 13 -13.07 -18.10 3.23
C GLY A 13 -12.68 -17.66 4.64
N SER A 14 -13.14 -18.38 5.66
CA SER A 14 -12.67 -18.18 7.04
C SER A 14 -12.89 -19.42 7.91
N PRO A 15 -12.10 -19.61 8.96
CA PRO A 15 -12.42 -20.56 10.02
C PRO A 15 -13.69 -20.14 10.79
N GLY A 16 -14.25 -21.09 11.55
CA GLY A 16 -15.54 -20.91 12.23
C GLY A 16 -15.53 -20.04 13.49
N ASP A 17 -14.41 -19.45 13.89
CA ASP A 17 -14.29 -18.50 15.03
C ASP A 17 -14.48 -17.03 14.63
N LEU A 18 -15.00 -16.78 13.43
CA LEU A 18 -15.14 -15.46 12.81
C LEU A 18 -16.57 -15.20 12.30
N GLU A 19 -17.60 -15.73 12.96
CA GLU A 19 -19.00 -15.59 12.53
C GLU A 19 -19.45 -14.12 12.45
N GLU A 20 -19.09 -13.30 13.43
CA GLU A 20 -19.42 -11.86 13.45
C GLU A 20 -18.75 -11.12 12.28
N GLU A 21 -17.49 -11.43 12.00
CA GLU A 21 -16.75 -10.85 10.88
C GLU A 21 -17.33 -11.25 9.52
N ARG A 22 -17.81 -12.49 9.38
CA ARG A 22 -18.48 -12.94 8.15
C ARG A 22 -19.75 -12.14 7.89
N VAL A 23 -20.54 -11.89 8.93
CA VAL A 23 -21.73 -11.03 8.85
C VAL A 23 -21.33 -9.60 8.48
N GLU A 24 -20.24 -9.08 9.05
CA GLU A 24 -19.80 -7.72 8.75
C GLU A 24 -19.29 -7.57 7.31
N VAL A 25 -18.64 -8.59 6.74
CA VAL A 25 -18.28 -8.62 5.32
C VAL A 25 -19.53 -8.48 4.44
N GLU A 26 -20.61 -9.21 4.75
CA GLU A 26 -21.88 -9.07 4.02
C GLU A 26 -22.49 -7.68 4.18
N ASN A 27 -22.45 -7.11 5.38
CA ASN A 27 -22.97 -5.76 5.64
C ASN A 27 -22.21 -4.71 4.85
N ALA A 28 -20.88 -4.79 4.85
CA ALA A 28 -20.02 -3.92 4.07
C ALA A 28 -20.30 -4.05 2.56
N ILE A 29 -20.54 -5.26 2.06
CA ILE A 29 -20.83 -5.49 0.64
C ILE A 29 -22.24 -5.00 0.26
N LYS A 30 -23.25 -5.19 1.12
CA LYS A 30 -24.59 -4.62 0.93
C LYS A 30 -24.52 -3.10 0.87
N GLU A 31 -23.74 -2.48 1.75
CA GLU A 31 -23.51 -1.05 1.73
C GLU A 31 -22.80 -0.61 0.45
N LEU A 32 -21.72 -1.28 0.07
CA LEU A 32 -20.98 -1.01 -1.17
C LEU A 32 -21.86 -1.12 -2.42
N ASN A 33 -22.78 -2.08 -2.48
CA ASN A 33 -23.75 -2.16 -3.57
C ASN A 33 -24.64 -0.91 -3.67
N ILE A 34 -24.97 -0.29 -2.54
CA ILE A 34 -25.77 0.94 -2.50
C ILE A 34 -24.94 2.15 -2.93
N ILE A 35 -23.74 2.32 -2.37
CA ILE A 35 -22.94 3.55 -2.54
C ILE A 35 -22.08 3.53 -3.79
N TYR A 36 -21.49 2.38 -4.14
CA TYR A 36 -20.55 2.20 -5.23
C TYR A 36 -21.18 1.43 -6.39
N GLY A 37 -21.84 0.30 -6.11
CA GLY A 37 -22.46 -0.55 -7.13
C GLY A 37 -23.49 0.18 -8.01
N ASN A 38 -24.39 0.96 -7.40
CA ASN A 38 -25.39 1.75 -8.12
C ASN A 38 -24.78 2.82 -9.05
N ARG A 39 -23.65 3.43 -8.66
CA ARG A 39 -22.96 4.46 -9.45
C ARG A 39 -22.18 3.82 -10.59
N SER A 40 -21.56 2.68 -10.33
CA SER A 40 -20.69 1.97 -11.27
C SER A 40 -21.42 0.91 -12.13
N ASN A 41 -22.76 0.87 -12.10
CA ASN A 41 -23.60 -0.15 -12.74
C ASN A 41 -23.10 -1.59 -12.50
N LEU A 42 -22.70 -1.88 -11.26
CA LEU A 42 -22.23 -3.21 -10.86
C LEU A 42 -22.91 -3.69 -9.59
N ILE A 43 -22.87 -5.00 -9.35
CA ILE A 43 -23.34 -5.61 -8.13
C ILE A 43 -22.35 -6.65 -7.64
N LEU A 44 -22.08 -6.62 -6.35
CA LEU A 44 -21.22 -7.54 -5.63
C LEU A 44 -22.09 -8.61 -4.98
N ASP A 45 -21.73 -9.87 -5.20
CA ASP A 45 -22.43 -11.02 -4.62
C ASP A 45 -21.48 -11.87 -3.79
N VAL A 46 -21.90 -12.23 -2.57
CA VAL A 46 -21.05 -12.95 -1.62
C VAL A 46 -21.35 -14.43 -1.68
N LEU A 47 -20.36 -15.20 -2.12
CA LEU A 47 -20.36 -16.65 -2.09
C LEU A 47 -19.77 -17.13 -0.76
N LYS A 48 -20.53 -17.99 -0.08
CA LYS A 48 -20.15 -18.59 1.19
C LYS A 48 -20.72 -19.99 1.31
N TRP A 49 -20.00 -20.89 1.97
CA TRP A 49 -20.38 -22.30 2.06
C TRP A 49 -21.74 -22.50 2.76
N GLU A 50 -22.11 -21.64 3.71
CA GLU A 50 -23.37 -21.74 4.46
C GLU A 50 -24.61 -21.56 3.60
N THR A 51 -24.50 -20.83 2.48
CA THR A 51 -25.64 -20.54 1.59
C THR A 51 -25.46 -21.05 0.17
N HIS A 52 -24.24 -21.40 -0.22
CA HIS A 52 -23.90 -21.83 -1.59
C HIS A 52 -23.35 -23.25 -1.66
N SER A 53 -23.29 -23.98 -0.55
CA SER A 53 -22.97 -25.41 -0.53
C SER A 53 -24.04 -26.19 0.25
N ALA A 54 -24.20 -27.47 -0.07
CA ALA A 54 -25.18 -28.35 0.57
C ALA A 54 -24.49 -29.56 1.22
N PRO A 55 -25.04 -30.10 2.33
CA PRO A 55 -24.56 -31.36 2.89
C PRO A 55 -24.63 -32.49 1.85
N GLY A 56 -23.52 -33.23 1.70
CA GLY A 56 -23.41 -34.29 0.71
C GLY A 56 -22.31 -35.31 1.06
N VAL A 57 -22.12 -36.28 0.18
CA VAL A 57 -21.03 -37.26 0.25
C VAL A 57 -20.18 -37.11 -1.00
N THR A 58 -18.86 -37.24 -0.84
CA THR A 58 -17.89 -37.22 -1.94
C THR A 58 -16.94 -38.40 -1.81
N GLU A 59 -16.41 -38.88 -2.93
CA GLU A 59 -15.41 -39.95 -2.96
C GLU A 59 -14.02 -39.48 -2.47
N SER A 60 -13.82 -38.16 -2.36
CA SER A 60 -12.54 -37.54 -2.03
C SER A 60 -12.44 -37.14 -0.54
N TYR A 61 -12.78 -35.89 -0.20
CA TYR A 61 -12.81 -35.38 1.19
C TYR A 61 -13.82 -34.25 1.32
N THR A 62 -14.35 -34.04 2.53
CA THR A 62 -15.51 -33.17 2.80
C THR A 62 -15.39 -31.74 2.24
N GLN A 63 -14.21 -31.11 2.34
CA GLN A 63 -13.98 -29.75 1.83
C GLN A 63 -14.12 -29.67 0.29
N ASN A 64 -13.93 -30.77 -0.44
CA ASN A 64 -14.09 -30.80 -1.89
C ASN A 64 -15.53 -30.51 -2.32
N ILE A 65 -16.53 -30.89 -1.52
CA ILE A 65 -17.95 -30.57 -1.78
C ILE A 65 -18.14 -29.05 -1.83
N ILE A 66 -17.57 -28.33 -0.86
CA ILE A 66 -17.65 -26.87 -0.79
C ILE A 66 -16.97 -26.23 -2.00
N ASN A 67 -15.78 -26.72 -2.38
CA ASN A 67 -15.06 -26.21 -3.55
C ASN A 67 -15.84 -26.43 -4.86
N GLU A 68 -16.45 -27.60 -5.03
CA GLU A 68 -17.26 -27.93 -6.22
C GLU A 68 -18.55 -27.12 -6.28
N ASP A 69 -19.23 -26.96 -5.15
CA ASP A 69 -20.50 -26.22 -5.06
C ASP A 69 -20.32 -24.71 -5.28
N ILE A 70 -19.26 -24.11 -4.73
CA ILE A 70 -18.95 -22.69 -4.93
C ILE A 70 -18.40 -22.45 -6.35
N GLY A 71 -17.69 -23.45 -6.89
CA GLY A 71 -17.10 -23.39 -8.21
C GLY A 71 -15.85 -22.51 -8.30
N TRP A 72 -15.42 -22.25 -9.53
CA TRP A 72 -14.15 -21.58 -9.84
C TRP A 72 -14.35 -20.22 -10.50
N ASP A 73 -15.57 -19.71 -10.57
CA ASP A 73 -15.93 -18.53 -11.39
C ASP A 73 -16.13 -17.25 -10.56
N TYR A 74 -15.47 -17.16 -9.39
CA TYR A 74 -15.50 -15.94 -8.56
C TYR A 74 -14.38 -14.97 -8.96
N ASP A 75 -14.63 -13.67 -8.81
CA ASP A 75 -13.70 -12.61 -9.24
C ASP A 75 -12.81 -12.11 -8.10
N ILE A 76 -13.28 -12.25 -6.85
CA ILE A 76 -12.55 -11.80 -5.67
C ILE A 76 -12.56 -12.91 -4.62
N PHE A 77 -11.39 -13.21 -4.05
CA PHE A 77 -11.27 -14.02 -2.83
C PHE A 77 -11.03 -13.11 -1.61
N ILE A 78 -11.76 -13.34 -0.53
CA ILE A 78 -11.50 -12.75 0.78
C ILE A 78 -11.21 -13.87 1.78
N GLY A 79 -10.00 -13.87 2.33
CA GLY A 79 -9.61 -14.77 3.42
C GLY A 79 -9.53 -14.05 4.77
N LEU A 80 -10.12 -14.63 5.82
CA LEU A 80 -10.01 -14.12 7.19
C LEU A 80 -9.44 -15.20 8.11
N ILE A 81 -8.48 -14.84 8.97
CA ILE A 81 -7.92 -15.74 9.99
C ILE A 81 -7.77 -15.02 11.34
N TRP A 82 -8.06 -15.72 12.44
CA TRP A 82 -7.81 -15.24 13.80
C TRP A 82 -7.06 -16.25 14.67
N GLN A 83 -7.73 -16.94 15.60
CA GLN A 83 -7.10 -17.83 16.57
C GLN A 83 -7.06 -19.27 16.08
N LYS A 84 -8.04 -19.67 15.27
CA LYS A 84 -8.05 -20.97 14.60
C LYS A 84 -7.48 -20.81 13.20
N PHE A 85 -6.61 -21.73 12.83
CA PHE A 85 -6.17 -21.93 11.45
C PHE A 85 -7.19 -22.77 10.68
N GLY A 86 -7.82 -23.73 11.36
CA GLY A 86 -8.87 -24.60 10.82
C GLY A 86 -8.48 -26.08 10.76
N THR A 87 -9.37 -26.89 10.17
CA THR A 87 -9.19 -28.35 10.10
C THR A 87 -8.40 -28.74 8.85
N LYS A 88 -7.36 -29.54 9.04
CA LYS A 88 -6.54 -30.08 7.97
C LYS A 88 -7.38 -30.80 6.92
N THR A 89 -7.14 -30.49 5.66
CA THR A 89 -7.73 -31.18 4.51
C THR A 89 -6.72 -32.18 3.94
N ASN A 90 -7.09 -32.87 2.87
CA ASN A 90 -6.17 -33.81 2.23
C ASN A 90 -4.99 -33.10 1.54
N VAL A 91 -5.14 -31.81 1.21
CA VAL A 91 -4.16 -31.05 0.39
C VAL A 91 -3.59 -29.82 1.09
N ALA A 92 -4.20 -29.35 2.17
CA ALA A 92 -3.76 -28.18 2.94
C ALA A 92 -3.92 -28.41 4.45
N ASN A 93 -3.32 -27.54 5.26
CA ASN A 93 -3.40 -27.59 6.71
C ASN A 93 -4.69 -26.95 7.25
N SER A 94 -5.47 -26.27 6.41
CA SER A 94 -6.85 -25.89 6.68
C SER A 94 -7.69 -25.73 5.42
N GLY A 95 -9.03 -25.77 5.56
CA GLY A 95 -9.95 -25.44 4.46
C GLY A 95 -9.71 -24.04 3.89
N THR A 96 -9.54 -23.03 4.74
CA THR A 96 -9.24 -21.66 4.29
C THR A 96 -7.89 -21.52 3.59
N GLU A 97 -6.88 -22.32 3.98
CA GLU A 97 -5.62 -22.39 3.25
C GLU A 97 -5.82 -23.01 1.86
N GLU A 98 -6.61 -24.08 1.75
CA GLU A 98 -6.95 -24.70 0.46
C GLU A 98 -7.66 -23.73 -0.48
N GLU A 99 -8.67 -23.02 0.02
CA GLU A 99 -9.42 -21.99 -0.70
C GLU A 99 -8.51 -20.87 -1.21
N PHE A 100 -7.56 -20.42 -0.36
CA PHE A 100 -6.55 -19.45 -0.76
C PHE A 100 -5.60 -19.98 -1.84
N LEU A 101 -5.09 -21.21 -1.69
CA LEU A 101 -4.18 -21.81 -2.66
C LEU A 101 -4.86 -21.98 -4.02
N ASN A 102 -6.15 -22.29 -4.02
CA ASN A 102 -7.01 -22.34 -5.20
C ASN A 102 -7.11 -20.96 -5.89
N ALA A 103 -7.44 -19.90 -5.14
CA ALA A 103 -7.47 -18.53 -5.67
C ALA A 103 -6.09 -18.09 -6.21
N LEU A 104 -5.02 -18.40 -5.48
CA LEU A 104 -3.65 -18.07 -5.86
C LEU A 104 -3.23 -18.80 -7.14
N LYS A 105 -3.65 -20.06 -7.33
CA LYS A 105 -3.40 -20.82 -8.55
C LYS A 105 -4.06 -20.13 -9.76
N ARG A 106 -5.31 -19.69 -9.63
CA ARG A 106 -6.03 -18.93 -10.67
C ARG A 106 -5.31 -17.63 -11.02
N PHE A 107 -4.88 -16.87 -10.01
CA PHE A 107 -4.10 -15.66 -10.20
C PHE A 107 -2.77 -15.93 -10.95
N LYS A 108 -2.04 -16.99 -10.58
CA LYS A 108 -0.81 -17.40 -11.26
C LYS A 108 -1.06 -17.84 -12.70
N ASN A 109 -2.23 -18.41 -12.99
CA ASN A 109 -2.69 -18.76 -14.33
C ASN A 109 -3.15 -17.55 -15.16
N LYS A 110 -2.98 -16.31 -14.64
CA LYS A 110 -3.34 -15.05 -15.31
C LYS A 110 -4.85 -14.85 -15.50
N GLU A 111 -5.67 -15.56 -14.72
CA GLU A 111 -7.09 -15.25 -14.64
C GLU A 111 -7.30 -13.88 -13.99
N ASN A 112 -8.37 -13.17 -14.37
CA ASN A 112 -8.70 -11.87 -13.82
C ASN A 112 -9.38 -12.05 -12.45
N ILE A 113 -8.56 -12.25 -11.41
CA ILE A 113 -8.99 -12.47 -10.04
C ILE A 113 -8.22 -11.55 -9.09
N GLN A 114 -8.88 -11.06 -8.03
CA GLN A 114 -8.24 -10.35 -6.93
C GLN A 114 -8.28 -11.18 -5.64
N ILE A 115 -7.24 -11.05 -4.82
CA ILE A 115 -7.10 -11.78 -3.56
C ILE A 115 -6.88 -10.76 -2.45
N LEU A 116 -7.78 -10.74 -1.46
CA LEU A 116 -7.65 -9.97 -0.23
C LEU A 116 -7.56 -10.97 0.93
N PHE A 117 -6.66 -10.70 1.87
CA PHE A 117 -6.46 -11.56 3.03
C PHE A 117 -6.28 -10.70 4.27
N TYR A 118 -6.95 -11.05 5.37
CA TYR A 118 -6.92 -10.29 6.61
C TYR A 118 -6.67 -11.18 7.84
N PHE A 119 -5.89 -10.66 8.79
CA PHE A 119 -5.71 -11.25 10.10
C PHE A 119 -6.34 -10.40 11.20
N LYS A 120 -7.15 -11.01 12.04
CA LYS A 120 -7.62 -10.36 13.26
C LYS A 120 -6.48 -10.34 14.29
N ASN A 121 -6.14 -9.17 14.81
CA ASN A 121 -5.04 -8.98 15.78
C ASN A 121 -5.52 -8.78 17.22
N LYS A 122 -6.83 -8.93 17.49
CA LYS A 122 -7.39 -8.82 18.82
C LYS A 122 -6.75 -9.83 19.78
N SER A 123 -6.19 -9.32 20.88
CA SER A 123 -5.63 -10.13 21.96
C SER A 123 -6.71 -11.07 22.54
N PRO A 124 -6.39 -12.35 22.78
CA PRO A 124 -7.28 -13.26 23.50
C PRO A 124 -7.62 -12.73 24.90
N LEU A 125 -8.83 -13.03 25.38
CA LEU A 125 -9.30 -12.55 26.69
C LEU A 125 -8.54 -13.22 27.85
N ALA A 126 -8.10 -14.46 27.68
CA ALA A 126 -7.21 -15.14 28.61
C ALA A 126 -6.05 -15.85 27.89
N LEU A 127 -4.91 -15.97 28.57
CA LEU A 127 -3.75 -16.73 28.06
C LEU A 127 -4.06 -18.22 27.84
N SER A 128 -5.05 -18.76 28.53
CA SER A 128 -5.55 -20.14 28.34
C SER A 128 -6.20 -20.35 26.98
N ASP A 129 -6.67 -19.29 26.33
CA ASP A 129 -7.36 -19.36 25.05
C ASP A 129 -6.35 -19.43 23.87
N ILE A 130 -5.07 -19.20 24.17
CA ILE A 130 -3.99 -19.33 23.19
C ILE A 130 -3.65 -20.79 23.00
N ASN A 131 -3.95 -21.33 21.81
CA ASN A 131 -3.41 -22.62 21.37
C ASN A 131 -2.07 -22.41 20.64
N PRO A 132 -0.93 -22.85 21.20
CA PRO A 132 0.38 -22.66 20.58
C PRO A 132 0.52 -23.33 19.20
N GLU A 133 -0.15 -24.47 18.98
CA GLU A 133 -0.08 -25.18 17.70
C GLU A 133 -0.79 -24.40 16.58
N GLU A 134 -1.95 -23.84 16.88
CA GLU A 134 -2.70 -23.00 15.93
C GLU A 134 -1.93 -21.71 15.62
N LEU A 135 -1.37 -21.06 16.64
CA LEU A 135 -0.50 -19.89 16.44
C LEU A 135 0.71 -20.19 15.55
N LEU A 136 1.33 -21.36 15.70
CA LEU A 136 2.44 -21.79 14.84
C LEU A 136 1.98 -21.97 13.39
N LYS A 137 0.81 -22.58 13.15
CA LYS A 137 0.24 -22.72 11.81
C LYS A 137 -0.04 -21.35 11.18
N ILE A 138 -0.67 -20.43 11.91
CA ILE A 138 -0.96 -19.07 11.46
C ILE A 138 0.34 -18.33 11.10
N ASN A 139 1.36 -18.41 11.96
CA ASN A 139 2.66 -17.76 11.71
C ASN A 139 3.39 -18.36 10.49
N ASN A 140 3.28 -19.67 10.27
CA ASN A 140 3.81 -20.30 9.07
C ASN A 140 3.04 -19.87 7.82
N PHE A 141 1.72 -19.78 7.90
CA PHE A 141 0.91 -19.32 6.79
C PHE A 141 1.18 -17.85 6.42
N LYS A 142 1.43 -16.97 7.39
CA LYS A 142 1.91 -15.60 7.11
C LYS A 142 3.20 -15.58 6.29
N LYS A 143 4.11 -16.55 6.48
CA LYS A 143 5.29 -16.71 5.62
C LYS A 143 4.91 -17.18 4.22
N VAL A 144 3.98 -18.13 4.08
CA VAL A 144 3.47 -18.59 2.78
C VAL A 144 2.88 -17.41 1.98
N LEU A 145 2.12 -16.51 2.62
CA LEU A 145 1.61 -15.31 1.97
C LEU A 145 2.76 -14.41 1.48
N LYS A 146 3.75 -14.16 2.33
CA LYS A 146 4.94 -13.36 1.99
C LYS A 146 5.72 -13.95 0.81
N ASP A 147 5.98 -15.26 0.83
CA ASP A 147 6.73 -15.97 -0.22
C ASP A 147 5.99 -15.95 -1.57
N ASN A 148 4.66 -15.79 -1.55
CA ASN A 148 3.83 -15.66 -2.74
C ASN A 148 3.50 -14.21 -3.11
N ASN A 149 4.18 -13.21 -2.51
CA ASN A 149 3.96 -11.78 -2.71
C ASN A 149 2.52 -11.32 -2.43
N VAL A 150 1.83 -11.99 -1.51
CA VAL A 150 0.49 -11.61 -1.07
C VAL A 150 0.61 -10.63 0.09
N PHE A 151 0.18 -9.38 -0.15
CA PHE A 151 0.01 -8.39 0.88
C PHE A 151 -1.30 -8.65 1.64
N TYR A 152 -1.21 -8.84 2.95
CA TYR A 152 -2.37 -9.07 3.81
C TYR A 152 -2.62 -7.85 4.71
N GLY A 153 -3.88 -7.57 5.02
CA GLY A 153 -4.29 -6.58 6.00
C GLY A 153 -4.45 -7.17 7.40
N SER A 154 -4.73 -6.30 8.36
CA SER A 154 -5.12 -6.70 9.71
C SER A 154 -6.22 -5.80 10.24
N PHE A 155 -6.96 -6.30 11.24
CA PHE A 155 -8.00 -5.55 11.94
C PHE A 155 -8.11 -6.00 13.40
N ASN A 156 -8.60 -5.15 14.28
CA ASN A 156 -8.80 -5.46 15.70
C ASN A 156 -10.27 -5.73 16.04
N ASP A 157 -11.18 -5.06 15.35
CA ASP A 157 -12.63 -5.15 15.57
C ASP A 157 -13.41 -5.05 14.24
N LEU A 158 -14.75 -5.14 14.36
CA LEU A 158 -15.66 -5.13 13.23
C LEU A 158 -15.67 -3.78 12.49
N ASP A 159 -15.51 -2.67 13.21
CA ASP A 159 -15.50 -1.34 12.60
C ASP A 159 -14.26 -1.14 11.74
N GLU A 160 -13.09 -1.59 12.22
CA GLU A 160 -11.85 -1.58 11.44
C GLU A 160 -11.93 -2.53 10.23
N LEU A 161 -12.52 -3.73 10.39
CA LEU A 161 -12.76 -4.64 9.27
C LEU A 161 -13.66 -3.98 8.20
N LYS A 162 -14.75 -3.34 8.63
CA LYS A 162 -15.67 -2.64 7.76
C LYS A 162 -15.01 -1.49 7.02
N ALA A 163 -14.25 -0.64 7.73
CA ALA A 163 -13.51 0.46 7.15
C ALA A 163 -12.50 -0.03 6.10
N ASN A 164 -11.74 -1.08 6.43
CA ASN A 164 -10.82 -1.74 5.51
C ASN A 164 -11.54 -2.23 4.25
N LEU A 165 -12.68 -2.92 4.38
CA LEU A 165 -13.43 -3.44 3.23
C LEU A 165 -14.00 -2.31 2.37
N ARG A 166 -14.51 -1.22 2.98
CA ARG A 166 -15.01 -0.04 2.26
C ARG A 166 -13.94 0.61 1.39
N ILE A 167 -12.69 0.63 1.83
CA ILE A 167 -11.57 1.22 1.09
C ILE A 167 -11.00 0.22 0.06
N HIS A 168 -10.79 -1.02 0.49
CA HIS A 168 -10.03 -2.00 -0.30
C HIS A 168 -10.85 -2.63 -1.42
N LEU A 169 -12.15 -2.91 -1.22
CA LEU A 169 -12.97 -3.58 -2.23
C LEU A 169 -13.14 -2.76 -3.51
N PRO A 170 -13.56 -1.47 -3.47
CA PRO A 170 -13.64 -0.64 -4.66
C PRO A 170 -12.34 -0.63 -5.46
N LYS A 171 -11.20 -0.42 -4.79
CA LYS A 171 -9.88 -0.45 -5.42
C LYS A 171 -9.56 -1.77 -6.14
N ARG A 172 -10.03 -2.90 -5.62
CA ARG A 172 -9.82 -4.22 -6.25
C ARG A 172 -10.78 -4.44 -7.41
N ILE A 173 -12.01 -3.96 -7.30
CA ILE A 173 -12.99 -4.00 -8.38
C ILE A 173 -12.52 -3.11 -9.56
N ASP A 174 -12.01 -1.92 -9.29
CA ASP A 174 -11.46 -1.04 -10.34
C ASP A 174 -10.28 -1.72 -11.08
N ASN A 175 -9.44 -2.47 -10.36
CA ASN A 175 -8.39 -3.28 -11.01
C ASN A 175 -8.97 -4.40 -11.89
N LEU A 176 -10.05 -5.07 -11.47
CA LEU A 176 -10.73 -6.07 -12.29
C LEU A 176 -11.30 -5.45 -13.57
N VAL A 177 -11.96 -4.29 -13.44
CA VAL A 177 -12.51 -3.53 -14.57
C VAL A 177 -11.40 -3.11 -15.53
N ASN A 178 -10.34 -2.47 -15.03
CA ASN A 178 -9.22 -1.99 -15.84
C ASN A 178 -8.45 -3.13 -16.52
N ASN A 179 -8.28 -4.26 -15.85
CA ASN A 179 -7.65 -5.44 -16.47
C ASN A 179 -8.55 -6.07 -17.54
N SER A 180 -9.87 -6.04 -17.36
CA SER A 180 -10.81 -6.52 -18.39
C SER A 180 -10.72 -5.66 -19.66
N ILE A 181 -10.62 -4.34 -19.50
CA ILE A 181 -10.44 -3.38 -20.62
C ILE A 181 -9.10 -3.64 -21.34
N ARG A 182 -8.01 -3.84 -20.61
CA ARG A 182 -6.68 -4.13 -21.20
C ARG A 182 -6.61 -5.47 -21.94
N ILE A 183 -7.39 -6.47 -21.50
CA ILE A 183 -7.48 -7.76 -22.19
C ILE A 183 -8.23 -7.58 -23.53
N ASP A 184 -9.29 -6.76 -23.57
CA ASP A 184 -10.03 -6.43 -24.80
C ASP A 184 -9.21 -5.56 -25.78
N GLU A 185 -8.43 -4.60 -25.27
CA GLU A 185 -7.52 -3.77 -26.08
C GLU A 185 -6.40 -4.57 -26.77
N SER A 186 -6.04 -5.74 -26.25
CA SER A 186 -5.04 -6.62 -26.88
C SER A 186 -5.58 -7.38 -28.10
N LEU A 187 -6.88 -7.31 -28.38
CA LEU A 187 -7.57 -8.08 -29.43
C LEU A 187 -8.05 -7.23 -30.62
N ILE A 188 -7.92 -5.90 -30.59
CA ILE A 188 -8.46 -5.03 -31.67
C ILE A 188 -7.38 -4.10 -32.23
N VAL A 189 -6.87 -4.46 -33.41
CA VAL A 189 -6.16 -3.56 -34.33
C VAL A 189 -7.19 -3.04 -35.34
N THR A 190 -7.49 -1.74 -35.31
CA THR A 190 -7.48 -0.80 -36.45
C THR A 190 -8.13 0.53 -36.04
N ASP A 191 -7.55 1.60 -36.58
CA ASP A 191 -7.94 3.00 -36.52
C ASP A 191 -9.47 3.24 -36.65
N ASP A 192 -10.03 3.98 -35.70
CA ASP A 192 -10.77 5.21 -35.95
C ASP A 192 -11.20 5.82 -34.61
N VAL A 193 -10.45 6.84 -34.18
CA VAL A 193 -10.78 7.64 -33.00
C VAL A 193 -11.93 8.59 -33.37
N ILE A 194 -13.15 8.20 -33.00
CA ILE A 194 -14.19 9.17 -32.67
C ILE A 194 -14.37 9.09 -31.16
N ASN A 195 -13.81 10.09 -30.48
CA ASN A 195 -14.00 10.39 -29.08
C ASN A 195 -15.50 10.39 -28.74
N HIS A 196 -15.86 9.65 -27.69
CA HIS A 196 -16.97 10.06 -26.85
C HIS A 196 -16.54 9.98 -25.39
N ASP A 197 -16.29 11.18 -24.85
CA ASP A 197 -15.93 11.44 -23.47
C ASP A 197 -16.93 10.80 -22.48
N ILE A 198 -16.40 10.04 -21.52
CA ILE A 198 -16.82 10.22 -20.13
C ILE A 198 -15.58 10.75 -19.42
N ASP A 199 -15.65 12.04 -19.14
CA ASP A 199 -14.67 12.88 -18.50
C ASP A 199 -14.26 12.33 -17.12
N ASP A 200 -12.98 11.98 -16.97
CA ASP A 200 -12.35 11.73 -15.66
C ASP A 200 -12.34 13.01 -14.77
N ASN A 201 -12.80 14.17 -15.26
CA ASN A 201 -12.97 15.41 -14.48
C ASN A 201 -14.38 15.68 -13.93
N CYS A 202 -15.27 14.70 -13.83
CA CYS A 202 -16.64 15.02 -13.39
C CYS A 202 -16.81 15.33 -11.89
N VAL A 203 -15.72 15.36 -11.11
CA VAL A 203 -15.68 15.93 -9.76
C VAL A 203 -14.52 16.91 -9.74
N LEU A 204 -14.84 18.20 -9.88
CA LEU A 204 -13.84 19.24 -9.67
C LEU A 204 -13.51 19.29 -8.18
N GLU A 205 -12.33 19.78 -7.81
CA GLU A 205 -11.99 20.00 -6.39
C GLU A 205 -13.03 20.90 -5.68
N GLU A 206 -13.75 21.73 -6.46
CA GLU A 206 -14.87 22.55 -6.03
C GLU A 206 -16.12 21.75 -5.61
N ASP A 207 -16.23 20.48 -6.04
CA ASP A 207 -17.33 19.55 -5.73
C ASP A 207 -17.01 18.61 -4.54
N PHE A 208 -15.82 18.70 -3.95
CA PHE A 208 -15.39 17.79 -2.88
C PHE A 208 -16.25 17.95 -1.62
N GLY A 209 -16.74 16.83 -1.10
CA GLY A 209 -17.29 16.73 0.26
C GLY A 209 -16.20 16.49 1.31
N LEU A 210 -16.57 16.58 2.59
CA LEU A 210 -15.64 16.41 3.72
C LEU A 210 -14.85 15.09 3.68
N PHE A 211 -15.52 14.00 3.31
CA PHE A 211 -14.87 12.69 3.19
C PHE A 211 -13.97 12.56 1.96
N ASP A 212 -14.30 13.26 0.88
CA ASP A 212 -13.47 13.25 -0.34
C ASP A 212 -12.13 13.93 -0.06
N TYR A 213 -12.15 15.07 0.65
CA TYR A 213 -10.93 15.71 1.13
C TYR A 213 -10.10 14.79 2.04
N LEU A 214 -10.74 14.06 2.98
CA LEU A 214 -10.02 13.15 3.88
C LEU A 214 -9.39 11.96 3.13
N ILE A 215 -10.15 11.32 2.24
CA ILE A 215 -9.67 10.17 1.46
C ILE A 215 -8.50 10.59 0.56
N GLU A 216 -8.63 11.75 -0.09
CA GLU A 216 -7.59 12.26 -0.97
C GLU A 216 -6.33 12.67 -0.19
N PHE A 217 -6.51 13.29 0.99
CA PHE A 217 -5.42 13.61 1.91
C PHE A 217 -4.62 12.36 2.30
N GLU A 218 -5.30 11.30 2.74
CA GLU A 218 -4.66 10.03 3.14
C GLU A 218 -3.97 9.35 1.97
N ARG A 219 -4.59 9.35 0.78
CA ARG A 219 -4.02 8.78 -0.45
C ARG A 219 -2.71 9.47 -0.82
N LEU A 220 -2.70 10.79 -0.83
CA LEU A 220 -1.53 11.61 -1.16
C LEU A 220 -0.40 11.42 -0.13
N LEU A 221 -0.72 11.45 1.17
CA LEU A 221 0.28 11.17 2.23
C LEU A 221 0.84 9.75 2.14
N SER A 222 0.02 8.76 1.79
CA SER A 222 0.46 7.38 1.61
C SER A 222 1.47 7.27 0.45
N ASN A 223 1.16 7.87 -0.70
CA ASN A 223 2.08 7.90 -1.85
C ASN A 223 3.40 8.60 -1.50
N SER A 224 3.33 9.72 -0.78
CA SER A 224 4.49 10.46 -0.31
C SER A 224 5.39 9.61 0.61
N THR A 225 4.77 8.88 1.55
CA THR A 225 5.44 7.98 2.50
C THR A 225 6.10 6.78 1.80
N ILE A 226 5.43 6.20 0.81
CA ILE A 226 5.99 5.11 -0.02
C ILE A 226 7.24 5.58 -0.75
N ALA A 227 7.20 6.77 -1.35
CA ALA A 227 8.36 7.35 -2.03
C ALA A 227 9.53 7.59 -1.06
N LEU A 228 9.27 8.17 0.12
CA LEU A 228 10.30 8.33 1.17
C LEU A 228 10.91 7.01 1.62
N THR A 229 10.09 5.97 1.80
CA THR A 229 10.56 4.64 2.21
C THR A 229 11.54 4.08 1.19
N LYS A 230 11.22 4.19 -0.11
CA LYS A 230 12.11 3.75 -1.18
C LYS A 230 13.42 4.54 -1.23
N ILE A 231 13.39 5.86 -0.94
CA ILE A 231 14.61 6.67 -0.81
C ILE A 231 15.44 6.20 0.38
N ASN A 232 14.81 5.96 1.53
CA ASN A 232 15.47 5.49 2.73
C ASN A 232 16.16 4.12 2.52
N ASP A 233 15.45 3.17 1.91
CA ASP A 233 16.02 1.85 1.57
C ASP A 233 17.24 1.99 0.65
N SER A 234 17.12 2.84 -0.36
CA SER A 234 18.22 3.08 -1.31
C SER A 234 19.40 3.80 -0.65
N THR A 235 19.13 4.67 0.32
CA THR A 235 20.14 5.37 1.13
C THR A 235 20.92 4.38 2.01
N ASN A 236 20.23 3.42 2.61
CA ASN A 236 20.87 2.35 3.38
C ASN A 236 21.72 1.44 2.49
N ILE A 237 21.22 1.08 1.31
CA ILE A 237 21.96 0.25 0.34
C ILE A 237 23.25 0.94 -0.10
N ILE A 238 23.20 2.21 -0.51
CA ILE A 238 24.42 2.92 -0.93
C ILE A 238 25.40 3.09 0.23
N GLY A 239 24.93 3.32 1.46
CA GLY A 239 25.79 3.40 2.63
C GLY A 239 26.62 2.12 2.82
N ILE A 240 25.98 0.95 2.74
CA ILE A 240 26.64 -0.35 2.85
C ILE A 240 27.63 -0.57 1.69
N GLU A 241 27.20 -0.32 0.45
CA GLU A 241 28.03 -0.54 -0.72
C GLU A 241 29.25 0.39 -0.77
N MET A 242 29.08 1.66 -0.40
CA MET A 242 30.18 2.62 -0.29
C MET A 242 31.17 2.21 0.80
N GLY A 243 30.70 1.74 1.94
CA GLY A 243 31.56 1.18 2.99
C GLY A 243 32.41 0.02 2.47
N ARG A 244 31.78 -0.96 1.82
CA ARG A 244 32.49 -2.11 1.20
C ARG A 244 33.53 -1.67 0.17
N LYS A 245 33.23 -0.63 -0.62
CA LYS A 245 34.16 -0.12 -1.63
C LYS A 245 35.30 0.69 -1.01
N ALA A 246 35.08 1.39 0.09
CA ALA A 246 36.14 2.05 0.84
C ALA A 246 37.17 1.02 1.36
N ASP A 247 36.71 -0.09 1.95
CA ASP A 247 37.59 -1.18 2.41
C ASP A 247 38.37 -1.84 1.26
N GLU A 248 37.77 -1.90 0.06
CA GLU A 248 38.44 -2.39 -1.15
C GLU A 248 39.55 -1.43 -1.61
N ILE A 249 39.30 -0.12 -1.57
CA ILE A 249 40.30 0.92 -1.87
C ILE A 249 41.47 0.86 -0.89
N GLU A 250 41.20 0.76 0.41
CA GLU A 250 42.23 0.73 1.44
C GLU A 250 43.17 -0.48 1.27
N ARG A 251 42.60 -1.66 0.97
CA ARG A 251 43.39 -2.85 0.63
C ARG A 251 44.26 -2.65 -0.60
N PHE A 252 43.76 -1.98 -1.65
CA PHE A 252 44.57 -1.69 -2.82
C PHE A 252 45.69 -0.69 -2.55
N ALA A 253 45.48 0.27 -1.65
CA ALA A 253 46.49 1.26 -1.26
C ALA A 253 47.69 0.64 -0.52
N GLN A 254 47.55 -0.56 0.07
CA GLN A 254 48.63 -1.25 0.78
C GLN A 254 49.64 -1.95 -0.16
N TYR A 255 49.30 -2.14 -1.45
CA TYR A 255 50.23 -2.74 -2.40
C TYR A 255 51.18 -1.69 -3.00
N PRO A 256 52.50 -1.95 -3.09
CA PRO A 256 53.49 -0.97 -3.56
C PRO A 256 53.33 -0.57 -5.03
N ASN A 257 52.61 -1.35 -5.85
CA ASN A 257 52.26 -1.02 -7.25
C ASN A 257 50.87 -1.59 -7.58
N PRO A 258 49.78 -0.90 -7.22
CA PRO A 258 48.45 -1.42 -7.43
C PRO A 258 48.08 -1.46 -8.92
N ASN A 259 47.38 -2.51 -9.32
CA ASN A 259 46.99 -2.72 -10.72
C ASN A 259 46.00 -1.63 -11.16
N LYS A 260 46.46 -0.76 -12.08
CA LYS A 260 45.68 0.37 -12.60
C LYS A 260 44.33 -0.06 -13.20
N ASN A 261 44.26 -1.21 -13.87
CA ASN A 261 43.01 -1.70 -14.46
C ASN A 261 42.00 -2.08 -13.37
N LEU A 262 42.48 -2.63 -12.26
CA LEU A 262 41.64 -3.02 -11.13
C LEU A 262 41.05 -1.78 -10.42
N ILE A 263 41.86 -0.72 -10.27
CA ILE A 263 41.41 0.58 -9.74
C ILE A 263 40.37 1.22 -10.66
N VAL A 264 40.60 1.20 -11.99
CA VAL A 264 39.63 1.73 -12.96
C VAL A 264 38.31 0.97 -12.92
N GLU A 265 38.34 -0.36 -12.83
CA GLU A 265 37.13 -1.17 -12.68
C GLU A 265 36.39 -0.90 -11.35
N LEU A 266 37.14 -0.68 -10.26
CA LEU A 266 36.54 -0.28 -8.99
C LEU A 266 35.83 1.08 -9.10
N PHE A 267 36.46 2.08 -9.73
CA PHE A 267 35.82 3.37 -9.96
C PHE A 267 34.57 3.26 -10.83
N LYS A 268 34.57 2.42 -11.88
CA LYS A 268 33.35 2.17 -12.68
C LYS A 268 32.21 1.61 -11.84
N ARG A 269 32.49 0.66 -10.95
CA ARG A 269 31.47 0.09 -10.04
C ARG A 269 30.92 1.14 -9.08
N ILE A 270 31.80 1.95 -8.47
CA ILE A 270 31.39 3.06 -7.58
C ILE A 270 30.53 4.06 -8.35
N SER A 271 30.94 4.44 -9.56
CA SER A 271 30.15 5.33 -10.42
C SER A 271 28.76 4.79 -10.70
N LYS A 272 28.65 3.49 -11.00
CA LYS A 272 27.36 2.84 -11.23
C LYS A 272 26.46 2.94 -9.99
N ILE A 273 26.98 2.60 -8.81
CA ILE A 273 26.21 2.66 -7.55
C ILE A 273 25.74 4.10 -7.27
N MET A 274 26.60 5.10 -7.47
CA MET A 274 26.22 6.52 -7.31
C MET A 274 25.12 6.93 -8.29
N ASN A 275 25.22 6.51 -9.56
CA ASN A 275 24.21 6.83 -10.57
C ASN A 275 22.88 6.15 -10.28
N ASP A 276 22.88 4.87 -9.91
CA ASP A 276 21.66 4.11 -9.60
C ASP A 276 20.92 4.75 -8.43
N TYR A 277 21.64 5.15 -7.37
CA TYR A 277 21.05 5.88 -6.24
C TYR A 277 20.59 7.30 -6.62
N SER A 278 21.39 8.02 -7.43
CA SER A 278 21.04 9.35 -7.93
C SER A 278 19.73 9.35 -8.72
N GLU A 279 19.54 8.41 -9.66
CA GLU A 279 18.29 8.30 -10.42
C GLU A 279 17.12 7.88 -9.54
N ARG A 280 17.36 7.04 -8.52
CA ARG A 280 16.33 6.65 -7.56
C ARG A 280 15.86 7.83 -6.71
N ILE A 281 16.77 8.65 -6.19
CA ILE A 281 16.42 9.90 -5.48
C ILE A 281 15.62 10.80 -6.42
N LYS A 282 16.09 11.00 -7.65
CA LYS A 282 15.43 11.86 -8.64
C LYS A 282 13.96 11.51 -8.84
N VAL A 283 13.69 10.24 -9.17
CA VAL A 283 12.34 9.76 -9.48
C VAL A 283 11.44 9.84 -8.25
N GLU A 284 11.90 9.31 -7.11
CA GLU A 284 11.07 9.22 -5.92
C GLU A 284 10.91 10.58 -5.23
N ASN A 285 11.87 11.50 -5.33
CA ASN A 285 11.73 12.86 -4.78
C ASN A 285 10.58 13.63 -5.44
N ILE A 286 10.41 13.50 -6.75
CA ILE A 286 9.29 14.14 -7.48
C ILE A 286 7.96 13.63 -6.92
N VAL A 287 7.82 12.31 -6.76
CA VAL A 287 6.60 11.69 -6.21
C VAL A 287 6.38 12.09 -4.76
N PHE A 288 7.43 12.04 -3.94
CA PHE A 288 7.41 12.43 -2.53
C PHE A 288 6.89 13.87 -2.35
N TYR A 289 7.55 14.83 -3.02
CA TYR A 289 7.31 16.24 -2.78
C TYR A 289 5.97 16.71 -3.36
N SER A 290 5.62 16.28 -4.58
CA SER A 290 4.33 16.63 -5.19
C SER A 290 3.16 16.13 -4.36
N ASN A 291 3.14 14.83 -4.01
CA ASN A 291 2.06 14.27 -3.21
C ASN A 291 2.01 14.88 -1.81
N PHE A 292 3.15 15.19 -1.18
CA PHE A 292 3.13 15.86 0.13
C PHE A 292 2.52 17.25 0.02
N LYS A 293 2.95 18.04 -0.97
CA LYS A 293 2.44 19.39 -1.19
C LYS A 293 0.93 19.35 -1.43
N ASP A 294 0.48 18.49 -2.35
CA ASP A 294 -0.94 18.38 -2.68
C ASP A 294 -1.75 17.88 -1.48
N ALA A 295 -1.18 17.01 -0.64
CA ALA A 295 -1.81 16.61 0.62
C ALA A 295 -2.01 17.80 1.54
N ILE A 296 -1.02 18.66 1.74
CA ILE A 296 -1.20 19.86 2.57
C ILE A 296 -2.26 20.80 1.98
N ASP A 297 -2.27 21.00 0.66
CA ASP A 297 -3.27 21.82 -0.02
C ASP A 297 -4.70 21.27 0.20
N ILE A 298 -4.89 19.95 0.09
CA ILE A 298 -6.16 19.25 0.37
C ILE A 298 -6.51 19.29 1.86
N GLY A 299 -5.54 19.09 2.75
CA GLY A 299 -5.74 19.13 4.20
C GLY A 299 -6.16 20.50 4.70
N LEU A 300 -5.65 21.58 4.10
CA LEU A 300 -6.10 22.93 4.38
C LEU A 300 -7.56 23.14 3.96
N LYS A 301 -7.97 22.60 2.80
CA LYS A 301 -9.37 22.66 2.35
C LYS A 301 -10.28 21.83 3.26
N TYR A 302 -9.84 20.65 3.68
CA TYR A 302 -10.51 19.82 4.67
C TYR A 302 -10.80 20.59 5.96
N VAL A 303 -9.76 21.15 6.59
CA VAL A 303 -9.86 21.94 7.83
C VAL A 303 -10.82 23.11 7.65
N ASN A 304 -10.79 23.79 6.51
CA ASN A 304 -11.71 24.91 6.25
C ASN A 304 -13.16 24.48 5.96
N SER A 305 -13.38 23.27 5.45
CA SER A 305 -14.71 22.76 5.10
C SER A 305 -15.53 22.26 6.31
N MET A 306 -14.89 22.07 7.47
CA MET A 306 -15.51 21.48 8.67
C MET A 306 -16.40 22.41 9.49
N GLU A 307 -16.70 23.63 9.03
CA GLU A 307 -17.52 24.62 9.77
C GLU A 307 -18.96 24.15 10.11
N TYR A 308 -19.42 23.04 9.52
CA TYR A 308 -20.78 22.49 9.68
C TYR A 308 -20.92 21.37 10.70
N LEU A 309 -19.84 20.94 11.36
CA LEU A 309 -19.86 19.89 12.38
C LEU A 309 -20.19 20.45 13.78
N ASP A 310 -20.66 19.57 14.68
CA ASP A 310 -20.81 19.91 16.10
C ASP A 310 -19.48 20.43 16.67
N ARG A 311 -19.52 21.55 17.40
CA ARG A 311 -18.30 22.32 17.73
C ARG A 311 -17.32 21.52 18.58
N ASP A 312 -17.82 20.72 19.51
CA ASP A 312 -16.98 19.93 20.41
C ASP A 312 -16.25 18.82 19.64
N GLN A 313 -16.96 18.12 18.74
CA GLN A 313 -16.37 17.07 17.91
C GLN A 313 -15.40 17.62 16.85
N TYR A 314 -15.67 18.81 16.32
CA TYR A 314 -14.75 19.49 15.41
C TYR A 314 -13.44 19.88 16.11
N LYS A 315 -13.54 20.40 17.35
CA LYS A 315 -12.37 20.75 18.18
C LYS A 315 -11.51 19.52 18.47
N GLU A 316 -12.12 18.40 18.89
CA GLU A 316 -11.40 17.15 19.18
C GLU A 316 -10.63 16.63 17.95
N ASN A 317 -11.25 16.65 16.76
CA ASN A 317 -10.60 16.23 15.52
C ASN A 317 -9.42 17.14 15.12
N LEU A 318 -9.56 18.45 15.31
CA LEU A 318 -8.47 19.39 15.06
C LEU A 318 -7.30 19.21 16.03
N GLU A 319 -7.58 18.94 17.31
CA GLU A 319 -6.55 18.66 18.32
C GLU A 319 -5.79 17.37 17.98
N ALA A 320 -6.49 16.30 17.59
CA ALA A 320 -5.86 15.05 17.16
C ALA A 320 -5.00 15.24 15.89
N THR A 321 -5.50 16.00 14.90
CA THR A 321 -4.76 16.33 13.68
C THR A 321 -3.53 17.18 13.99
N LEU A 322 -3.64 18.12 14.92
CA LEU A 322 -2.54 18.95 15.38
C LEU A 322 -1.44 18.10 16.03
N GLU A 323 -1.80 17.22 16.96
CA GLU A 323 -0.85 16.33 17.65
C GLU A 323 -0.07 15.47 16.64
N ALA A 324 -0.78 14.80 15.71
CA ALA A 324 -0.16 13.98 14.68
C ALA A 324 0.81 14.79 13.77
N THR A 325 0.42 16.02 13.43
CA THR A 325 1.22 16.90 12.56
C THR A 325 2.45 17.44 13.30
N GLU A 326 2.33 17.78 14.58
CA GLU A 326 3.46 18.20 15.42
C GLU A 326 4.47 17.07 15.64
N ASP A 327 4.00 15.83 15.76
CA ASP A 327 4.88 14.66 15.84
C ASP A 327 5.64 14.41 14.54
N LEU A 328 4.99 14.61 13.38
CA LEU A 328 5.67 14.58 12.09
C LEU A 328 6.74 15.68 12.01
N GLN A 329 6.39 16.91 12.40
CA GLN A 329 7.29 18.09 12.37
C GLN A 329 8.59 17.84 13.14
N LYS A 330 8.55 17.17 14.30
CA LYS A 330 9.74 16.87 15.12
C LYS A 330 10.79 16.04 14.38
N ASN A 331 10.38 15.21 13.42
CA ASN A 331 11.26 14.27 12.73
C ASN A 331 11.89 14.84 11.45
N ILE A 332 11.26 15.82 10.80
CA ILE A 332 11.75 16.38 9.53
C ILE A 332 13.16 17.02 9.66
N PRO A 333 13.49 17.80 10.72
CA PRO A 333 14.82 18.36 10.91
C PRO A 333 15.93 17.31 11.02
N LEU A 334 15.63 16.14 11.61
CA LEU A 334 16.59 15.03 11.71
C LEU A 334 16.90 14.45 10.33
N ALA A 335 15.87 14.27 9.49
CA ALA A 335 16.04 13.81 8.12
C ALA A 335 16.87 14.81 7.29
N ILE A 336 16.58 16.11 7.39
CA ILE A 336 17.35 17.17 6.71
C ILE A 336 18.81 17.14 7.14
N LYS A 337 19.07 17.00 8.45
CA LYS A 337 20.44 16.92 8.99
C LYS A 337 21.18 15.68 8.46
N GLY A 338 20.52 14.52 8.46
CA GLY A 338 21.09 13.27 7.94
C GLY A 338 21.48 13.39 6.46
N MET A 339 20.54 13.85 5.62
CA MET A 339 20.79 14.02 4.19
C MET A 339 21.84 15.10 3.91
N SER A 340 21.88 16.18 4.69
CA SER A 340 22.92 17.21 4.59
C SER A 340 24.31 16.65 4.93
N GLY A 341 24.40 15.76 5.93
CA GLY A 341 25.64 15.05 6.26
C GLY A 341 26.14 14.18 5.10
N LEU A 342 25.22 13.43 4.46
CA LEU A 342 25.53 12.63 3.28
C LEU A 342 25.98 13.50 2.10
N HIS A 343 25.25 14.57 1.81
CA HIS A 343 25.58 15.53 0.76
C HIS A 343 26.98 16.13 0.95
N ASN A 344 27.32 16.59 2.16
CA ASN A 344 28.66 17.10 2.47
C ASN A 344 29.75 16.03 2.31
N SER A 345 29.44 14.78 2.65
CA SER A 345 30.36 13.64 2.48
C SER A 345 30.63 13.36 1.01
N VAL A 346 29.60 13.34 0.17
CA VAL A 346 29.73 13.18 -1.29
C VAL A 346 30.53 14.35 -1.87
N LYS A 347 30.20 15.59 -1.49
CA LYS A 347 30.85 16.81 -1.97
C LYS A 347 32.34 16.88 -1.63
N SER A 348 32.75 16.37 -0.48
CA SER A 348 34.15 16.38 -0.02
C SER A 348 35.05 15.34 -0.71
N LEU A 349 34.48 14.37 -1.44
CA LEU A 349 35.27 13.35 -2.14
C LEU A 349 36.26 13.99 -3.16
N PRO A 350 37.53 13.55 -3.22
CA PRO A 350 38.49 14.12 -4.16
C PRO A 350 38.15 13.79 -5.61
N ASN A 351 38.64 14.62 -6.54
CA ASN A 351 38.53 14.32 -7.97
C ASN A 351 39.58 13.26 -8.35
N LEU A 352 39.12 12.08 -8.77
CA LEU A 352 40.01 10.93 -9.02
C LEU A 352 39.93 10.41 -10.47
N GLN A 353 38.73 10.23 -11.00
CA GLN A 353 38.51 9.67 -12.34
C GLN A 353 37.28 10.30 -12.97
N SER A 354 37.30 10.53 -14.29
CA SER A 354 36.27 11.31 -14.99
C SER A 354 34.83 10.84 -14.76
N ASN A 355 34.57 9.53 -14.82
CA ASN A 355 33.23 8.96 -14.65
C ASN A 355 32.79 9.02 -13.18
N LEU A 356 33.71 8.76 -12.23
CA LEU A 356 33.46 8.92 -10.81
C LEU A 356 33.15 10.38 -10.45
N ASN A 357 33.89 11.31 -11.03
CA ASN A 357 33.64 12.74 -10.83
C ASN A 357 32.28 13.15 -11.42
N ALA A 358 31.87 12.56 -12.54
CA ALA A 358 30.56 12.80 -13.16
C ALA A 358 29.41 12.23 -12.30
N SER A 359 29.51 10.98 -11.86
CA SER A 359 28.51 10.33 -10.99
C SER A 359 28.39 11.03 -9.63
N LYS A 360 29.52 11.44 -9.05
CA LYS A 360 29.56 12.26 -7.84
C LYS A 360 28.76 13.55 -8.02
N ARG A 361 28.99 14.30 -9.11
CA ARG A 361 28.26 15.55 -9.38
C ARG A 361 26.77 15.31 -9.61
N GLY A 362 26.41 14.19 -10.24
CA GLY A 362 25.01 13.78 -10.41
C GLY A 362 24.32 13.58 -9.06
N LEU A 363 24.94 12.75 -8.20
CA LEU A 363 24.43 12.47 -6.87
C LEU A 363 24.39 13.72 -5.98
N ASP A 364 25.43 14.55 -6.00
CA ASP A 364 25.51 15.83 -5.26
C ASP A 364 24.29 16.71 -5.58
N ARG A 365 23.96 16.88 -6.87
CA ARG A 365 22.80 17.65 -7.31
C ARG A 365 21.48 17.06 -6.80
N GLN A 366 21.30 15.74 -6.90
CA GLN A 366 20.05 15.09 -6.49
C GLN A 366 19.86 15.11 -4.97
N LEU A 367 20.95 15.03 -4.20
CA LEU A 367 20.90 15.22 -2.75
C LEU A 367 20.51 16.66 -2.38
N ASP A 368 21.05 17.67 -3.07
CA ASP A 368 20.70 19.08 -2.84
C ASP A 368 19.21 19.34 -3.16
N GLU A 369 18.71 18.83 -4.29
CA GLU A 369 17.29 18.90 -4.67
C GLU A 369 16.36 18.20 -3.66
N PHE A 370 16.76 17.03 -3.14
CA PHE A 370 15.99 16.33 -2.12
C PHE A 370 16.00 17.06 -0.78
N ILE A 371 17.15 17.61 -0.36
CA ILE A 371 17.25 18.45 0.85
C ILE A 371 16.36 19.70 0.71
N PHE A 372 16.35 20.34 -0.46
CA PHE A 372 15.45 21.44 -0.75
C PHE A 372 13.98 21.03 -0.58
N SER A 373 13.61 19.86 -1.10
CA SER A 373 12.25 19.31 -1.00
C SER A 373 11.86 19.01 0.46
N LEU A 374 12.77 18.42 1.25
CA LEU A 374 12.56 18.20 2.69
C LEU A 374 12.37 19.50 3.48
N LYS A 375 13.13 20.56 3.14
CA LYS A 375 12.93 21.90 3.73
C LYS A 375 11.58 22.48 3.34
N GLY A 376 11.14 22.28 2.09
CA GLY A 376 9.81 22.65 1.63
C GLY A 376 8.72 21.96 2.44
N VAL A 377 8.83 20.64 2.63
CA VAL A 377 7.92 19.85 3.48
C VAL A 377 7.90 20.35 4.92
N ASN A 378 9.05 20.69 5.50
CA ASN A 378 9.12 21.27 6.84
C ASN A 378 8.35 22.59 6.94
N ASN A 379 8.48 23.46 5.94
CA ASN A 379 7.76 24.74 5.90
C ASN A 379 6.25 24.53 5.75
N LEU A 380 5.81 23.70 4.80
CA LEU A 380 4.40 23.38 4.59
C LEU A 380 3.76 22.77 5.84
N THR A 381 4.50 21.90 6.54
CA THR A 381 4.03 21.32 7.81
C THR A 381 3.85 22.40 8.88
N ASN A 382 4.76 23.37 8.97
CA ASN A 382 4.64 24.49 9.91
C ASN A 382 3.47 25.41 9.59
N GLU A 383 3.24 25.67 8.31
CA GLU A 383 2.10 26.46 7.83
C GLU A 383 0.78 25.75 8.18
N PHE A 384 0.70 24.44 7.92
CA PHE A 384 -0.49 23.64 8.26
C PHE A 384 -0.77 23.61 9.77
N ILE A 385 0.26 23.42 10.60
CA ILE A 385 0.15 23.52 12.07
C ILE A 385 -0.37 24.90 12.49
N SER A 386 0.14 25.96 11.88
CA SER A 386 -0.26 27.34 12.21
C SER A 386 -1.73 27.58 11.88
N GLU A 387 -2.21 27.05 10.75
CA GLU A 387 -3.61 27.17 10.34
C GLU A 387 -4.54 26.39 11.29
N ILE A 388 -4.18 25.16 11.66
CA ILE A 388 -4.95 24.36 12.62
C ILE A 388 -5.03 25.08 13.97
N LYS A 389 -3.91 25.62 14.47
CA LYS A 389 -3.88 26.42 15.71
C LYS A 389 -4.74 27.67 15.64
N HIS A 390 -4.71 28.38 14.51
CA HIS A 390 -5.55 29.53 14.28
C HIS A 390 -7.04 29.13 14.33
N LYS A 391 -7.45 28.06 13.63
CA LYS A 391 -8.83 27.55 13.68
C LYS A 391 -9.24 27.12 15.09
N LEU A 392 -8.40 26.41 15.83
CA LEU A 392 -8.67 26.06 17.23
C LEU A 392 -8.92 27.29 18.10
N SER A 393 -8.12 28.36 17.93
CA SER A 393 -8.30 29.61 18.70
C SER A 393 -9.61 30.36 18.37
N THR A 394 -10.20 30.11 17.20
CA THR A 394 -11.52 30.69 16.83
C THR A 394 -12.71 29.88 17.37
N LEU A 395 -12.46 28.68 17.91
CA LEU A 395 -13.47 27.79 18.48
C LEU A 395 -13.56 27.91 20.01
N GLU A 396 -12.55 28.48 20.67
CA GLU A 396 -12.54 28.89 22.09
C GLU A 396 -13.37 30.15 22.32
#